data_AF-A0A6G0HFC7-F1
#
_entry.id   AF-A0A6G0HFC7-F1
#
_cell.length_a   1.000
_cell.length_b   1.000
_cell.length_c   1.000
_cell.angle_alpha   90.00
_cell.angle_beta   90.00
_cell.angle_gamma   90.00
#
_symmetry.space_group_name_H-M   'P 1'
#
loop_
_entity.id
_entity.type
_entity.pdbx_description
1 polymer ?
#
loop_
_entity_poly.entity_id
_entity_poly.type
_entity_poly.pdbx_seq_one_letter_code
_entity_poly.pdbx_strand_id
1 'polypeptide(L)'
;MLEKRSRSNDNEPSHSNIKRPKRAEVNFLPNFPQGKDPSSLEQLRQTIVEEVKKTEKNLPFIRKMMETTFPLRRQTIVMSCPPVNEIMDLWPALKIELELYAEFQRITNQNLPNTFYAEFDWHLPRLVTLFRQKASKTGKTADALAEILKIHDEQELHDIHTKRTTVLHTLPVYLREDVSGFFRTCTDESDEPELDGVAVALLSVVSDHDTSPVHYQPVKISVIIESDAVVSLPRIGDAFLIVACSALLSSLDFLTCCPRLLHQALLWIQPPGGTLPVSSLSGP
;
A
#
# COMPACT_ATOMS: atom_id res chain seq x y z
N MET A 1 43.20 29.21 39.00
CA MET A 1 43.39 27.98 38.21
C MET A 1 42.19 27.10 38.49
N LEU A 2 41.40 26.76 37.45
CA LEU A 2 40.55 25.55 37.30
C LEU A 2 39.40 25.32 38.32
N GLU A 3 38.17 24.95 37.98
CA GLU A 3 37.50 24.67 36.71
C GLU A 3 35.99 24.57 37.00
N LYS A 4 35.15 24.94 36.02
CA LYS A 4 33.69 24.76 36.03
C LYS A 4 33.35 23.27 36.01
N ARG A 5 32.32 22.84 36.73
CA ARG A 5 31.53 21.65 36.35
C ARG A 5 30.07 22.00 36.17
N SER A 6 29.63 21.71 34.95
CA SER A 6 28.36 21.98 34.32
C SER A 6 27.17 21.33 35.03
N ARG A 7 26.10 22.11 35.20
CA ARG A 7 24.75 21.57 35.31
C ARG A 7 24.42 20.85 34.00
N SER A 8 24.23 19.54 34.08
CA SER A 8 23.65 18.75 33.01
C SER A 8 22.22 19.24 32.77
N ASN A 9 21.91 19.66 31.54
CA ASN A 9 20.54 19.92 31.13
C ASN A 9 19.89 18.56 30.83
N ASP A 10 19.10 18.06 31.77
CA ASP A 10 18.14 16.96 31.55
C ASP A 10 16.99 17.46 30.67
N ASN A 11 17.20 17.50 29.36
CA ASN A 11 16.12 17.77 28.39
C ASN A 11 16.34 17.05 27.05
N GLU A 12 16.94 15.85 27.07
CA GLU A 12 16.84 14.93 25.93
C GLU A 12 15.57 14.08 26.07
N PRO A 13 14.65 14.12 25.10
CA PRO A 13 13.51 13.21 25.10
C PRO A 13 14.03 11.77 24.97
N SER A 14 13.52 10.88 25.83
CA SER A 14 13.86 9.46 25.83
C SER A 14 13.86 8.87 24.42
N HIS A 15 14.99 8.35 23.96
CA HIS A 15 15.14 7.65 22.68
C HIS A 15 14.30 6.36 22.57
N SER A 16 13.52 6.01 23.60
CA SER A 16 12.68 4.80 23.62
C SER A 16 11.51 4.84 22.62
N ASN A 17 11.09 6.03 22.17
CA ASN A 17 9.88 6.18 21.34
C ASN A 17 10.18 6.45 19.86
N ILE A 18 11.46 6.49 19.46
CA ILE A 18 11.85 6.74 18.07
C ILE A 18 11.83 5.42 17.29
N LYS A 19 11.10 5.39 16.16
CA LYS A 19 11.07 4.21 15.28
C LYS A 19 12.47 3.85 14.78
N ARG A 20 12.65 2.59 14.37
CA ARG A 20 13.87 2.14 13.68
C ARG A 20 13.64 2.10 12.17
N PRO A 21 14.65 2.39 11.34
CA PRO A 21 14.54 2.28 9.89
C PRO A 21 14.24 0.85 9.47
N LYS A 22 13.32 0.69 8.50
CA LYS A 22 13.12 -0.60 7.81
C LYS A 22 14.17 -0.76 6.70
N ARG A 23 14.45 -2.01 6.29
CA ARG A 23 15.52 -2.37 5.32
C ARG A 23 15.45 -1.62 3.97
N ALA A 24 14.26 -1.17 3.56
CA ALA A 24 14.04 -0.45 2.30
C ALA A 24 13.90 1.08 2.48
N GLU A 25 13.91 1.60 3.70
CA GLU A 25 13.76 3.05 3.98
C GLU A 25 15.11 3.75 3.96
N VAL A 26 15.54 4.21 2.79
CA VAL A 26 16.81 4.94 2.62
C VAL A 26 16.76 6.35 3.21
N ASN A 27 15.57 6.96 3.27
CA ASN A 27 15.35 8.30 3.81
C ASN A 27 14.54 8.25 5.12
N PHE A 28 15.15 7.70 6.17
CA PHE A 28 14.48 7.47 7.45
C PHE A 28 14.11 8.76 8.21
N LEU A 29 15.06 9.69 8.36
CA LEU A 29 14.89 11.02 8.97
C LEU A 29 15.79 12.02 8.21
N PRO A 30 15.35 12.53 7.05
CA PRO A 30 16.15 13.46 6.26
C PRO A 30 16.26 14.82 6.96
N ASN A 31 17.39 15.52 6.75
CA ASN A 31 17.59 16.88 7.23
C ASN A 31 16.64 17.86 6.53
N PHE A 32 16.31 18.98 7.21
CA PHE A 32 15.57 20.06 6.56
C PHE A 32 16.38 20.72 5.45
N PRO A 33 15.71 21.22 4.39
CA PRO A 33 16.36 21.99 3.35
C PRO A 33 17.07 23.22 3.92
N GLN A 34 18.13 23.69 3.23
CA GLN A 34 18.90 24.84 3.69
C GLN A 34 18.01 26.07 3.89
N GLY A 35 18.11 26.70 5.07
CA GLY A 35 17.32 27.89 5.42
C GLY A 35 15.85 27.61 5.73
N LYS A 36 15.45 26.35 5.90
CA LYS A 36 14.12 25.97 6.37
C LYS A 36 14.16 25.46 7.80
N ASP A 37 13.16 25.88 8.57
CA ASP A 37 12.85 25.39 9.92
C ASP A 37 11.46 24.74 9.93
N PRO A 38 11.07 24.02 11.01
CA PRO A 38 9.76 23.38 11.12
C PRO A 38 8.57 24.31 10.86
N SER A 39 8.62 25.56 11.35
CA SER A 39 7.53 26.53 11.17
C SER A 39 7.39 26.95 9.71
N SER A 40 8.52 27.15 9.01
CA SER A 40 8.51 27.46 7.58
C SER A 40 7.98 26.31 6.72
N LEU A 41 8.26 25.06 7.10
CA LEU A 41 7.74 23.88 6.41
C LEU A 41 6.25 23.65 6.71
N GLU A 42 5.81 23.96 7.92
CA GLU A 42 4.39 23.91 8.31
C GLU A 42 3.56 24.93 7.51
N GLN A 43 4.09 26.15 7.31
CA GLN A 43 3.44 27.12 6.42
C GLN A 43 3.29 26.58 4.99
N LEU A 44 4.33 25.92 4.45
CA LEU A 44 4.25 25.29 3.13
C LEU A 44 3.23 24.14 3.12
N ARG A 45 3.14 23.33 4.17
CA ARG A 45 2.11 22.29 4.29
C ARG A 45 0.70 22.90 4.18
N GLN A 46 0.43 24.01 4.85
CA GLN A 46 -0.86 24.68 4.76
C GLN A 46 -1.17 25.14 3.32
N THR A 47 -0.17 25.58 2.55
CA THR A 47 -0.39 25.89 1.12
C THR A 47 -0.78 24.68 0.29
N ILE A 48 -0.30 23.48 0.65
CA ILE A 48 -0.72 22.22 0.00
C ILE A 48 -2.18 21.94 0.30
N VAL A 49 -2.61 22.09 1.56
CA VAL A 49 -4.00 21.88 1.98
C VAL A 49 -4.94 22.77 1.18
N GLU A 50 -4.63 24.06 1.05
CA GLU A 50 -5.45 25.00 0.29
C GLU A 50 -5.44 24.71 -1.22
N GLU A 51 -4.32 24.27 -1.79
CA GLU A 51 -4.25 23.90 -3.19
C GLU A 51 -5.10 22.65 -3.51
N VAL A 52 -5.07 21.63 -2.64
CA VAL A 52 -5.84 20.38 -2.83
C VAL A 52 -7.34 20.64 -2.78
N LYS A 53 -7.81 21.64 -2.04
CA LYS A 53 -9.25 22.00 -1.99
C LYS A 53 -9.77 22.61 -3.29
N LYS A 54 -8.90 23.10 -4.18
CA LYS A 54 -9.33 23.71 -5.45
C LYS A 54 -9.95 22.67 -6.37
N THR A 55 -10.93 23.11 -7.16
CA THR A 55 -11.54 22.31 -8.23
C THR A 55 -10.47 21.94 -9.26
N GLU A 56 -9.76 22.94 -9.78
CA GLU A 56 -8.59 22.77 -10.63
C GLU A 56 -7.32 22.88 -9.78
N LYS A 57 -6.71 21.74 -9.49
CA LYS A 57 -5.49 21.63 -8.67
C LYS A 57 -4.26 21.83 -9.53
N ASN A 58 -3.31 22.65 -9.09
CA ASN A 58 -1.99 22.73 -9.70
C ASN A 58 -1.11 21.55 -9.25
N LEU A 59 -1.21 20.42 -9.97
CA LEU A 59 -0.47 19.19 -9.64
C LEU A 59 1.07 19.40 -9.61
N PRO A 60 1.70 20.13 -10.55
CA PRO A 60 3.13 20.44 -10.46
C PRO A 60 3.51 21.21 -9.19
N PHE A 61 2.69 22.17 -8.76
CA PHE A 61 2.90 22.91 -7.52
C PHE A 61 2.76 22.00 -6.30
N ILE A 62 1.69 21.19 -6.23
CA ILE A 62 1.48 20.20 -5.15
C ILE A 62 2.71 19.30 -5.04
N ARG A 63 3.17 18.73 -6.15
CA ARG A 63 4.34 17.83 -6.18
C ARG A 63 5.59 18.49 -5.59
N LYS A 64 5.87 19.72 -6.00
CA LYS A 64 7.03 20.49 -5.52
C LYS A 64 6.93 20.79 -4.03
N MET A 65 5.74 21.16 -3.55
CA MET A 65 5.52 21.46 -2.13
C MET A 65 5.55 20.19 -1.27
N MET A 66 4.98 19.09 -1.77
CA MET A 66 5.07 17.78 -1.13
C MET A 66 6.53 17.34 -1.00
N GLU A 67 7.35 17.48 -2.04
CA GLU A 67 8.78 17.20 -1.98
C GLU A 67 9.51 18.07 -0.95
N THR A 68 9.23 19.38 -0.95
CA THR A 68 9.87 20.32 0.00
C THR A 68 9.51 20.02 1.46
N THR A 69 8.28 19.56 1.71
CA THR A 69 7.76 19.27 3.05
C THR A 69 7.98 17.82 3.50
N PHE A 70 8.64 16.99 2.68
CA PHE A 70 8.90 15.58 2.99
C PHE A 70 9.63 15.38 4.33
N PRO A 71 10.69 16.14 4.67
CA PRO A 71 11.34 15.96 5.97
C PRO A 71 10.43 16.21 7.17
N LEU A 72 9.54 17.22 7.09
CA LEU A 72 8.57 17.49 8.15
C LEU A 72 7.59 16.33 8.32
N ARG A 73 7.04 15.81 7.20
CA ARG A 73 6.19 14.60 7.24
C ARG A 73 6.91 13.44 7.89
N ARG A 74 8.12 13.16 7.43
CA ARG A 74 8.86 11.99 7.90
C ARG A 74 9.19 12.11 9.38
N GLN A 75 9.54 13.31 9.84
CA GLN A 75 9.71 13.60 11.25
C GLN A 75 8.43 13.29 12.04
N THR A 76 7.27 13.80 11.61
CA THR A 76 5.98 13.52 12.27
C THR A 76 5.68 12.01 12.34
N ILE A 77 5.85 11.30 11.22
CA ILE A 77 5.57 9.84 11.13
C ILE A 77 6.50 9.03 12.04
N VAL A 78 7.78 9.39 12.09
CA VAL A 78 8.81 8.66 12.84
C VAL A 78 8.77 8.96 14.32
N MET A 79 8.52 10.21 14.70
CA MET A 79 8.58 10.67 16.09
C MET A 79 7.25 10.53 16.82
N SER A 80 6.12 10.79 16.14
CA SER A 80 4.79 10.81 16.78
C SER A 80 3.95 9.60 16.45
N CYS A 81 4.26 8.89 15.35
CA CYS A 81 3.58 7.66 14.98
C CYS A 81 2.04 7.80 14.88
N PRO A 82 1.50 8.87 14.25
CA PRO A 82 0.06 9.06 14.16
C PRO A 82 -0.60 7.97 13.30
N PRO A 83 -1.91 7.74 13.46
CA PRO A 83 -2.74 6.96 12.55
C PRO A 83 -2.61 7.45 11.09
N VAL A 84 -2.81 6.56 10.13
CA VAL A 84 -2.76 6.87 8.69
C VAL A 84 -3.80 7.92 8.31
N ASN A 85 -5.02 7.85 8.86
CA ASN A 85 -6.05 8.85 8.56
C ASN A 85 -5.63 10.27 9.01
N GLU A 86 -5.04 10.41 10.19
CA GLU A 86 -4.49 11.68 10.69
C GLU A 86 -3.36 12.20 9.78
N ILE A 87 -2.47 11.32 9.31
CA ILE A 87 -1.42 11.69 8.35
C ILE A 87 -2.03 12.23 7.06
N MET A 88 -3.06 11.56 6.54
CA MET A 88 -3.72 11.98 5.31
C MET A 88 -4.55 13.24 5.47
N ASP A 89 -5.03 13.56 6.67
CA ASP A 89 -5.71 14.82 6.94
C ASP A 89 -4.72 15.99 7.09
N LEU A 90 -3.55 15.74 7.69
CA LEU A 90 -2.45 16.69 7.71
C LEU A 90 -1.84 16.91 6.31
N TRP A 91 -1.78 15.89 5.47
CA TRP A 91 -1.29 15.98 4.09
C TRP A 91 -2.31 15.39 3.11
N PRO A 92 -3.38 16.12 2.78
CA PRO A 92 -4.48 15.63 1.92
C PRO A 92 -4.03 15.28 0.49
N ALA A 93 -2.89 15.79 0.05
CA ALA A 93 -2.26 15.39 -1.20
C ALA A 93 -1.88 13.89 -1.22
N LEU A 94 -1.69 13.23 -0.07
CA LEU A 94 -1.46 11.77 -0.02
C LEU A 94 -2.67 10.95 -0.45
N LYS A 95 -3.88 11.54 -0.52
CA LYS A 95 -5.08 10.92 -1.12
C LYS A 95 -5.05 10.99 -2.66
N ILE A 96 -4.08 11.68 -3.26
CA ILE A 96 -3.84 11.70 -4.71
C ILE A 96 -2.85 10.58 -5.04
N GLU A 97 -3.28 9.64 -5.90
CA GLU A 97 -2.50 8.45 -6.28
C GLU A 97 -1.03 8.75 -6.63
N LEU A 98 -0.80 9.72 -7.53
CA LEU A 98 0.55 10.07 -7.98
C LEU A 98 1.45 10.63 -6.88
N GLU A 99 0.89 11.34 -5.90
CA GLU A 99 1.68 11.87 -4.79
C GLU A 99 1.97 10.80 -3.74
N LEU A 100 1.10 9.80 -3.59
CA LEU A 100 1.39 8.64 -2.75
C LEU A 100 2.54 7.80 -3.31
N TYR A 101 2.56 7.55 -4.64
CA TYR A 101 3.71 6.90 -5.29
C TYR A 101 4.99 7.74 -5.18
N ALA A 102 4.89 9.06 -5.34
CA ALA A 102 6.03 9.95 -5.15
C ALA A 102 6.55 9.90 -3.71
N GLU A 103 5.66 9.81 -2.72
CA GLU A 103 6.05 9.67 -1.31
C GLU A 103 6.76 8.34 -1.05
N PHE A 104 6.24 7.24 -1.60
CA PHE A 104 6.91 5.95 -1.55
C PHE A 104 8.32 6.04 -2.13
N GLN A 105 8.47 6.67 -3.29
CA GLN A 105 9.77 6.87 -3.93
C GLN A 105 10.69 7.78 -3.09
N ARG A 106 10.18 8.83 -2.44
CA ARG A 106 10.97 9.65 -1.51
C ARG A 106 11.48 8.83 -0.33
N ILE A 107 10.71 7.86 0.17
CA ILE A 107 11.12 7.00 1.30
C ILE A 107 12.13 5.92 0.87
N THR A 108 11.89 5.27 -0.27
CA THR A 108 12.58 4.03 -0.67
C THR A 108 13.55 4.17 -1.84
N ASN A 109 13.49 5.30 -2.55
CA ASN A 109 14.14 5.53 -3.83
C ASN A 109 13.75 4.53 -4.95
N GLN A 110 12.58 3.89 -4.83
CA GLN A 110 12.04 2.95 -5.80
C GLN A 110 10.80 3.54 -6.49
N ASN A 111 10.66 3.30 -7.80
CA ASN A 111 9.41 3.56 -8.52
C ASN A 111 8.49 2.35 -8.35
N LEU A 112 7.56 2.43 -7.39
CA LEU A 112 6.74 1.28 -7.00
C LEU A 112 5.96 0.67 -8.17
N PRO A 113 5.13 1.43 -8.94
CA PRO A 113 4.35 0.82 -10.02
C PRO A 113 5.25 0.14 -11.05
N ASN A 114 6.35 0.77 -11.46
CA ASN A 114 7.22 0.20 -12.48
C ASN A 114 7.92 -1.08 -11.98
N THR A 115 8.52 -1.02 -10.78
CA THR A 115 9.25 -2.16 -10.21
C THR A 115 8.29 -3.32 -9.92
N PHE A 116 7.16 -3.05 -9.26
CA PHE A 116 6.19 -4.09 -8.92
C PHE A 116 5.59 -4.72 -10.16
N TYR A 117 5.10 -3.93 -11.12
CA TYR A 117 4.45 -4.51 -12.29
C TYR A 117 5.43 -5.22 -13.21
N ALA A 118 6.67 -4.76 -13.34
CA ALA A 118 7.68 -5.49 -14.12
C ALA A 118 7.94 -6.90 -13.55
N GLU A 119 8.18 -6.99 -12.23
CA GLU A 119 8.42 -8.28 -11.56
C GLU A 119 7.15 -9.15 -11.53
N PHE A 120 6.00 -8.55 -11.24
CA PHE A 120 4.75 -9.29 -11.17
C PHE A 120 4.40 -9.88 -12.54
N ASP A 121 4.46 -9.08 -13.60
CA ASP A 121 4.18 -9.50 -14.98
C ASP A 121 5.13 -10.60 -15.45
N TRP A 122 6.41 -10.49 -15.09
CA TRP A 122 7.40 -11.52 -15.36
C TRP A 122 7.02 -12.89 -14.76
N HIS A 123 6.40 -12.88 -13.57
CA HIS A 123 6.00 -14.09 -12.86
C HIS A 123 4.61 -14.63 -13.22
N LEU A 124 3.73 -13.81 -13.83
CA LEU A 124 2.35 -14.22 -14.17
C LEU A 124 2.26 -15.57 -14.90
N PRO A 125 3.04 -15.85 -15.98
CA PRO A 125 2.87 -17.11 -16.74
C PRO A 125 3.15 -18.36 -15.89
N ARG A 126 4.16 -18.28 -15.03
CA ARG A 126 4.54 -19.39 -14.14
C ARG A 126 3.48 -19.60 -13.06
N LEU A 127 2.97 -18.51 -12.46
CA LEU A 127 1.91 -18.58 -11.45
C LEU A 127 0.64 -19.21 -12.01
N VAL A 128 0.19 -18.76 -13.18
CA VAL A 128 -0.99 -19.34 -13.85
C VAL A 128 -0.81 -20.83 -14.14
N THR A 129 0.38 -21.24 -14.57
CA THR A 129 0.69 -22.67 -14.78
C THR A 129 0.56 -23.49 -13.49
N LEU A 130 1.11 -22.98 -12.38
CA LEU A 130 1.01 -23.64 -11.07
C LEU A 130 -0.43 -23.73 -10.57
N PHE A 131 -1.22 -22.68 -10.79
CA PHE A 131 -2.64 -22.66 -10.42
C PHE A 131 -3.44 -23.69 -11.21
N ARG A 132 -3.24 -23.77 -12.54
CA ARG A 132 -3.89 -24.79 -13.38
C ARG A 132 -3.52 -26.21 -12.96
N GLN A 133 -2.23 -26.47 -12.69
CA GLN A 133 -1.78 -27.79 -12.20
C GLN A 133 -2.43 -28.17 -10.87
N LYS A 134 -2.67 -27.20 -9.98
CA LYS A 134 -3.35 -27.43 -8.70
C LYS A 134 -4.86 -27.60 -8.88
N ALA A 135 -5.47 -26.85 -9.79
CA ALA A 135 -6.90 -26.91 -10.13
C ALA A 135 -7.30 -28.25 -10.77
N SER A 136 -6.38 -28.94 -11.47
CA SER A 136 -6.63 -30.28 -12.03
C SER A 136 -6.62 -31.40 -10.98
N LYS A 137 -6.39 -31.10 -9.70
CA LYS A 137 -6.44 -32.06 -8.60
C LYS A 137 -7.83 -32.05 -7.96
N THR A 138 -8.06 -32.89 -6.96
CA THR A 138 -9.32 -32.95 -6.23
C THR A 138 -9.27 -32.16 -4.91
N GLY A 139 -10.43 -31.66 -4.48
CA GLY A 139 -10.65 -31.05 -3.16
C GLY A 139 -10.90 -29.55 -3.21
N LYS A 140 -11.44 -29.01 -2.12
CA LYS A 140 -11.99 -27.64 -2.04
C LYS A 140 -11.10 -26.54 -2.63
N THR A 141 -9.79 -26.58 -2.34
CA THR A 141 -8.84 -25.60 -2.92
C THR A 141 -8.75 -25.74 -4.44
N ALA A 142 -8.68 -26.97 -4.96
CA ALA A 142 -8.61 -27.18 -6.40
C ALA A 142 -9.90 -26.74 -7.10
N ASP A 143 -11.05 -27.01 -6.49
CA ASP A 143 -12.37 -26.60 -6.99
C ASP A 143 -12.47 -25.06 -7.07
N ALA A 144 -12.07 -24.34 -6.00
CA ALA A 144 -12.06 -22.87 -5.98
C ALA A 144 -11.08 -22.26 -7.01
N LEU A 145 -9.90 -22.87 -7.19
CA LEU A 145 -8.96 -22.43 -8.22
C LEU A 145 -9.52 -22.66 -9.63
N ALA A 146 -10.18 -23.81 -9.87
CA ALA A 146 -10.79 -24.14 -11.14
C ALA A 146 -11.92 -23.15 -11.49
N GLU A 147 -12.72 -22.75 -10.51
CA GLU A 147 -13.78 -21.75 -10.67
C GLU A 147 -13.23 -20.39 -11.11
N ILE A 148 -12.22 -19.86 -10.40
CA ILE A 148 -11.59 -18.58 -10.75
C ILE A 148 -10.97 -18.63 -12.17
N LEU A 149 -10.27 -19.72 -12.49
CA LEU A 149 -9.63 -19.89 -13.79
C LEU A 149 -10.64 -20.05 -14.93
N LYS A 150 -11.78 -20.71 -14.68
CA LYS A 150 -12.88 -20.80 -15.65
C LYS A 150 -13.42 -19.41 -16.00
N ILE A 151 -13.67 -18.58 -14.99
CA ILE A 151 -14.17 -17.20 -15.19
C ILE A 151 -13.13 -16.36 -15.94
N HIS A 152 -11.83 -16.55 -15.66
CA HIS A 152 -10.75 -15.93 -16.43
C HIS A 152 -10.79 -16.34 -17.91
N ASP A 153 -10.96 -17.63 -18.20
CA ASP A 153 -10.99 -18.18 -19.56
C ASP A 153 -12.24 -17.70 -20.35
N GLU A 154 -13.32 -17.34 -19.65
CA GLU A 154 -14.54 -16.76 -20.23
C GLU A 154 -14.45 -15.25 -20.54
N GLN A 155 -13.39 -14.55 -20.09
CA GLN A 155 -13.22 -13.13 -20.39
C GLN A 155 -12.95 -12.90 -21.89
N GLU A 156 -13.64 -11.93 -22.50
CA GLU A 156 -13.41 -11.55 -23.90
C GLU A 156 -12.00 -10.98 -24.14
N LEU A 157 -11.42 -10.33 -23.12
CA LEU A 157 -10.11 -9.69 -23.17
C LEU A 157 -9.15 -10.33 -22.16
N HIS A 158 -8.08 -10.95 -22.67
CA HIS A 158 -6.98 -11.48 -21.87
C HIS A 158 -5.77 -10.54 -21.86
N ASP A 159 -6.01 -9.27 -21.55
CA ASP A 159 -4.95 -8.28 -21.40
C ASP A 159 -4.14 -8.50 -20.12
N ILE A 160 -3.14 -7.64 -19.90
CA ILE A 160 -2.28 -7.76 -18.71
C ILE A 160 -3.05 -7.50 -17.41
N HIS A 161 -4.06 -6.62 -17.42
CA HIS A 161 -4.84 -6.28 -16.25
C HIS A 161 -5.75 -7.44 -15.84
N THR A 162 -6.40 -8.09 -16.79
CA THR A 162 -7.19 -9.32 -16.53
C THR A 162 -6.29 -10.38 -15.86
N LYS A 163 -5.09 -10.63 -16.41
CA LYS A 163 -4.15 -11.60 -15.83
C LYS A 163 -3.71 -11.22 -14.41
N ARG A 164 -3.38 -9.96 -14.18
CA ARG A 164 -3.01 -9.44 -12.85
C ARG A 164 -4.15 -9.66 -11.86
N THR A 165 -5.38 -9.27 -12.22
CA THR A 165 -6.58 -9.45 -11.39
C THR A 165 -6.80 -10.92 -11.04
N THR A 166 -6.72 -11.82 -12.02
CA THR A 166 -6.85 -13.26 -11.78
C THR A 166 -5.81 -13.74 -10.78
N VAL A 167 -4.53 -13.42 -11.00
CA VAL A 167 -3.46 -13.89 -10.11
C VAL A 167 -3.60 -13.32 -8.70
N LEU A 168 -3.99 -12.05 -8.55
CA LEU A 168 -4.19 -11.42 -7.23
C LEU A 168 -5.31 -12.08 -6.41
N HIS A 169 -6.38 -12.55 -7.05
CA HIS A 169 -7.45 -13.32 -6.37
C HIS A 169 -7.10 -14.80 -6.20
N THR A 170 -6.34 -15.38 -7.13
CA THR A 170 -6.03 -16.83 -7.14
C THR A 170 -4.92 -17.18 -6.14
N LEU A 171 -3.93 -16.30 -5.97
CA LEU A 171 -2.75 -16.58 -5.17
C LEU A 171 -3.08 -16.84 -3.68
N PRO A 172 -3.97 -16.09 -3.00
CA PRO A 172 -4.36 -16.40 -1.63
C PRO A 172 -5.09 -17.74 -1.50
N VAL A 173 -5.95 -18.07 -2.46
CA VAL A 173 -6.63 -19.39 -2.51
C VAL A 173 -5.61 -20.52 -2.66
N TYR A 174 -4.62 -20.35 -3.53
CA TYR A 174 -3.54 -21.31 -3.73
C TYR A 174 -2.71 -21.53 -2.45
N LEU A 175 -2.43 -20.44 -1.71
CA LEU A 175 -1.72 -20.46 -0.42
C LEU A 175 -2.61 -20.89 0.76
N ARG A 176 -3.91 -21.11 0.53
CA ARG A 176 -4.93 -21.44 1.54
C ARG A 176 -5.06 -20.37 2.62
N GLU A 177 -4.98 -19.12 2.22
CA GLU A 177 -5.17 -17.96 3.08
C GLU A 177 -6.64 -17.53 3.08
N ASP A 178 -7.17 -17.27 4.26
CA ASP A 178 -8.47 -16.60 4.39
C ASP A 178 -8.27 -15.10 4.20
N VAL A 179 -8.87 -14.58 3.13
CA VAL A 179 -8.80 -13.18 2.72
C VAL A 179 -10.17 -12.52 2.71
N SER A 180 -11.19 -13.15 3.27
CA SER A 180 -12.56 -12.61 3.36
C SER A 180 -12.63 -11.27 4.08
N GLY A 181 -11.76 -11.05 5.08
CA GLY A 181 -11.63 -9.77 5.76
C GLY A 181 -10.95 -8.69 4.91
N PHE A 182 -10.10 -9.08 3.95
CA PHE A 182 -9.28 -8.20 3.12
C PHE A 182 -9.95 -7.86 1.78
N PHE A 183 -10.46 -8.84 1.03
CA PHE A 183 -11.27 -8.59 -0.16
C PHE A 183 -12.74 -8.55 0.24
N ARG A 184 -13.33 -7.36 0.20
CA ARG A 184 -14.74 -7.15 0.47
C ARG A 184 -15.44 -6.71 -0.81
N THR A 185 -16.69 -7.11 -0.97
CA THR A 185 -17.53 -6.70 -2.08
C THR A 185 -18.81 -6.11 -1.53
N CYS A 186 -19.25 -4.98 -2.09
CA CYS A 186 -20.58 -4.41 -1.85
C CYS A 186 -21.21 -3.99 -3.17
N THR A 187 -22.53 -3.89 -3.20
CA THR A 187 -23.25 -3.41 -4.40
C THR A 187 -23.42 -1.91 -4.31
N ASP A 188 -23.57 -1.25 -5.46
CA ASP A 188 -23.78 0.20 -5.54
C ASP A 188 -25.09 0.67 -4.90
N GLU A 189 -26.05 -0.25 -4.74
CA GLU A 189 -27.35 -0.01 -4.09
C GLU A 189 -27.39 -0.39 -2.60
N SER A 190 -26.35 -1.06 -2.08
CA SER A 190 -26.30 -1.49 -0.68
C SER A 190 -26.04 -0.35 0.32
N ASP A 191 -26.49 -0.54 1.56
CA ASP A 191 -26.14 0.33 2.69
C ASP A 191 -24.61 0.44 2.86
N GLU A 192 -24.14 1.53 3.45
CA GLU A 192 -22.70 1.72 3.70
C GLU A 192 -22.11 0.50 4.43
N PRO A 193 -21.03 -0.12 3.90
CA PRO A 193 -20.49 -1.33 4.49
C PRO A 193 -19.95 -1.06 5.89
N GLU A 194 -20.07 -2.04 6.79
CA GLU A 194 -19.51 -1.95 8.13
C GLU A 194 -17.97 -2.01 8.07
N LEU A 195 -17.33 -0.85 8.25
CA LEU A 195 -15.88 -0.69 8.23
C LEU A 195 -15.27 -0.59 9.64
N ASP A 196 -16.07 -0.60 10.70
CA ASP A 196 -15.56 -0.49 12.07
C ASP A 196 -14.60 -1.65 12.41
N GLY A 197 -13.47 -1.33 13.03
CA GLY A 197 -12.40 -2.29 13.34
C GLY A 197 -11.62 -2.84 12.14
N VAL A 198 -11.88 -2.38 10.90
CA VAL A 198 -11.13 -2.82 9.72
C VAL A 198 -9.77 -2.14 9.65
N ALA A 199 -8.70 -2.91 9.91
CA ALA A 199 -7.34 -2.38 9.80
C ALA A 199 -6.95 -2.05 8.34
N VAL A 200 -7.16 -3.00 7.42
CA VAL A 200 -6.89 -2.85 5.98
C VAL A 200 -7.83 -3.72 5.16
N ALA A 201 -8.45 -3.17 4.12
CA ALA A 201 -9.23 -3.94 3.14
C ALA A 201 -9.26 -3.29 1.76
N LEU A 202 -9.57 -4.09 0.74
CA LEU A 202 -9.95 -3.66 -0.59
C LEU A 202 -11.45 -3.92 -0.76
N LEU A 203 -12.22 -2.84 -0.81
CA LEU A 203 -13.65 -2.87 -1.01
C LEU A 203 -13.99 -2.65 -2.49
N SER A 204 -14.37 -3.71 -3.18
CA SER A 204 -14.86 -3.66 -4.56
C SER A 204 -16.34 -3.31 -4.57
N VAL A 205 -16.69 -2.22 -5.26
CA VAL A 205 -18.09 -1.87 -5.55
C VAL A 205 -18.46 -2.46 -6.90
N VAL A 206 -19.48 -3.32 -6.92
CA VAL A 206 -19.94 -4.05 -8.11
C VAL A 206 -21.41 -3.73 -8.39
N SER A 207 -21.88 -4.06 -9.59
CA SER A 207 -23.30 -3.96 -9.90
C SER A 207 -24.08 -5.09 -9.24
N ASP A 208 -25.36 -4.85 -8.95
CA ASP A 208 -26.26 -5.67 -8.12
C ASP A 208 -26.58 -7.10 -8.65
N HIS A 209 -25.86 -7.57 -9.67
CA HIS A 209 -26.07 -8.88 -10.30
C HIS A 209 -24.81 -9.74 -10.37
N ASP A 210 -23.66 -9.23 -9.95
CA ASP A 210 -22.40 -9.96 -10.07
C ASP A 210 -22.03 -10.67 -8.77
N THR A 211 -22.25 -12.00 -8.74
CA THR A 211 -21.85 -12.88 -7.62
C THR A 211 -20.55 -13.63 -7.91
N SER A 212 -19.83 -13.24 -8.97
CA SER A 212 -18.57 -13.86 -9.34
C SER A 212 -17.55 -13.77 -8.19
N PRO A 213 -16.75 -14.81 -7.93
CA PRO A 213 -15.62 -14.74 -7.01
C PRO A 213 -14.52 -13.75 -7.47
N VAL A 214 -14.54 -13.32 -8.73
CA VAL A 214 -13.60 -12.34 -9.28
C VAL A 214 -14.31 -11.33 -10.18
N HIS A 215 -14.15 -10.06 -9.84
CA HIS A 215 -14.70 -8.95 -10.62
C HIS A 215 -13.59 -8.26 -11.42
N TYR A 216 -13.65 -8.35 -12.75
CA TYR A 216 -12.67 -7.74 -13.64
C TYR A 216 -12.95 -6.27 -13.96
N GLN A 217 -14.21 -5.85 -13.80
CA GLN A 217 -14.68 -4.49 -14.07
C GLN A 217 -15.55 -3.95 -12.93
N PRO A 218 -15.01 -3.82 -11.70
CA PRO A 218 -15.74 -3.16 -10.63
C PRO A 218 -15.98 -1.69 -10.96
N VAL A 219 -17.04 -1.11 -10.41
CA VAL A 219 -17.34 0.34 -10.53
C VAL A 219 -16.20 1.16 -9.94
N LYS A 220 -15.71 0.74 -8.76
CA LYS A 220 -14.49 1.24 -8.11
C LYS A 220 -14.00 0.25 -7.08
N ILE A 221 -12.74 0.37 -6.70
CA ILE A 221 -12.14 -0.33 -5.57
C ILE A 221 -11.67 0.72 -4.59
N SER A 222 -12.22 0.71 -3.39
CA SER A 222 -11.81 1.61 -2.31
C SER A 222 -10.81 0.89 -1.41
N VAL A 223 -9.67 1.53 -1.18
CA VAL A 223 -8.69 1.08 -0.21
C VAL A 223 -9.15 1.58 1.17
N ILE A 224 -9.41 0.65 2.07
CA ILE A 224 -9.81 0.93 3.45
C ILE A 224 -8.58 0.77 4.34
N ILE A 225 -8.30 1.77 5.18
CA ILE A 225 -7.22 1.74 6.17
C ILE A 225 -7.76 2.37 7.44
N GLU A 226 -7.60 1.68 8.58
CA GLU A 226 -8.06 2.16 9.89
C GLU A 226 -9.53 2.60 9.85
N SER A 227 -10.39 1.75 9.28
CA SER A 227 -11.84 1.96 9.09
C SER A 227 -12.25 3.04 8.10
N ASP A 228 -11.31 3.77 7.50
CA ASP A 228 -11.61 4.86 6.55
C ASP A 228 -11.26 4.50 5.11
N ALA A 229 -12.11 4.91 4.17
CA ALA A 229 -11.80 4.85 2.75
C ALA A 229 -10.81 5.95 2.36
N VAL A 230 -9.57 5.57 2.04
CA VAL A 230 -8.49 6.54 1.79
C VAL A 230 -8.34 6.94 0.33
N VAL A 231 -8.50 6.00 -0.61
CA VAL A 231 -8.34 6.19 -2.06
C VAL A 231 -9.28 5.24 -2.80
N SER A 232 -9.91 5.70 -3.88
CA SER A 232 -10.69 4.86 -4.79
C SER A 232 -10.00 4.75 -6.16
N LEU A 233 -9.90 3.53 -6.68
CA LEU A 233 -9.15 3.19 -7.89
C LEU A 233 -9.98 2.28 -8.80
N PRO A 234 -9.74 2.30 -10.12
CA PRO A 234 -10.50 1.47 -11.06
C PRO A 234 -10.05 0.00 -11.06
N ARG A 235 -8.88 -0.32 -10.50
CA ARG A 235 -8.22 -1.62 -10.69
C ARG A 235 -7.62 -2.14 -9.41
N ILE A 236 -7.70 -3.46 -9.22
CA ILE A 236 -7.24 -4.10 -7.99
C ILE A 236 -5.73 -4.05 -7.85
N GLY A 237 -4.99 -4.15 -8.97
CA GLY A 237 -3.54 -4.01 -8.97
C GLY A 237 -3.08 -2.67 -8.40
N ASP A 238 -3.73 -1.58 -8.81
CA ASP A 238 -3.39 -0.24 -8.33
C ASP A 238 -3.76 -0.09 -6.85
N ALA A 239 -4.92 -0.65 -6.44
CA ALA A 239 -5.32 -0.70 -5.04
C ALA A 239 -4.32 -1.46 -4.15
N PHE A 240 -3.76 -2.56 -4.65
CA PHE A 240 -2.66 -3.28 -3.99
C PHE A 240 -1.41 -2.43 -3.80
N LEU A 241 -1.06 -1.61 -4.80
CA LEU A 241 0.08 -0.70 -4.70
C LEU A 241 -0.14 0.39 -3.66
N ILE A 242 -1.36 0.91 -3.54
CA ILE A 242 -1.71 1.89 -2.51
C ILE A 242 -1.62 1.27 -1.11
N VAL A 243 -2.10 0.03 -0.93
CA VAL A 243 -1.90 -0.71 0.33
C VAL A 243 -0.42 -0.84 0.66
N ALA A 244 0.41 -1.22 -0.32
CA ALA A 244 1.86 -1.30 -0.14
C ALA A 244 2.51 0.06 0.20
N CYS A 245 2.02 1.17 -0.38
CA CYS A 245 2.49 2.51 -0.06
C CYS A 245 2.16 2.91 1.38
N SER A 246 0.92 2.68 1.80
CA SER A 246 0.43 3.08 3.12
C SER A 246 1.12 2.31 4.26
N ALA A 247 1.65 1.12 3.99
CA ALA A 247 2.49 0.37 4.93
C ALA A 247 3.77 1.11 5.37
N LEU A 248 4.23 2.09 4.59
CA LEU A 248 5.39 2.94 4.92
C LEU A 248 5.00 4.24 5.65
N LEU A 249 3.71 4.57 5.64
CA LEU A 249 3.15 5.68 6.41
C LEU A 249 2.76 5.25 7.83
N SER A 250 2.54 3.95 8.08
CA SER A 250 2.10 3.42 9.39
C SER A 250 3.21 2.79 10.25
N SER A 251 2.95 2.66 11.56
CA SER A 251 3.75 1.83 12.47
C SER A 251 3.30 0.37 12.48
N LEU A 252 4.23 -0.50 12.11
CA LEU A 252 4.45 -1.86 12.62
C LEU A 252 3.38 -2.96 12.48
N ASP A 253 2.07 -2.73 12.36
CA ASP A 253 1.08 -3.85 12.29
C ASP A 253 0.38 -4.00 10.93
N PHE A 254 0.67 -3.11 9.99
CA PHE A 254 0.06 -3.14 8.65
C PHE A 254 0.41 -4.42 7.87
N LEU A 255 1.63 -4.93 8.09
CA LEU A 255 2.14 -6.14 7.44
C LEU A 255 1.60 -7.44 8.04
N THR A 256 1.16 -7.43 9.31
CA THR A 256 0.57 -8.61 9.97
C THR A 256 -0.90 -8.81 9.62
N CYS A 257 -1.62 -7.73 9.28
CA CYS A 257 -3.01 -7.78 8.85
C CYS A 257 -3.19 -8.01 7.34
N CYS A 258 -2.11 -7.90 6.56
CA CYS A 258 -2.13 -8.15 5.13
C CYS A 258 -1.93 -9.65 4.83
N PRO A 259 -2.59 -10.20 3.79
CA PRO A 259 -2.30 -11.55 3.29
C PRO A 259 -0.81 -11.71 2.97
N ARG A 260 -0.23 -12.91 3.05
CA ARG A 260 1.22 -13.09 2.79
C ARG A 260 1.59 -12.69 1.37
N LEU A 261 0.61 -12.60 0.48
CA LEU A 261 0.69 -12.00 -0.85
C LEU A 261 1.31 -10.59 -0.84
N LEU A 262 0.90 -9.72 0.09
CA LEU A 262 1.43 -8.37 0.23
C LEU A 262 2.83 -8.37 0.84
N HIS A 263 3.12 -9.30 1.75
CA HIS A 263 4.48 -9.50 2.25
C HIS A 263 5.43 -10.00 1.14
N GLN A 264 4.99 -10.92 0.29
CA GLN A 264 5.77 -11.39 -0.88
C GLN A 264 5.96 -10.27 -1.92
N ALA A 265 4.92 -9.48 -2.20
CA ALA A 265 5.01 -8.29 -3.04
C ALA A 265 6.02 -7.26 -2.50
N LEU A 266 6.00 -7.00 -1.19
CA LEU A 266 6.95 -6.10 -0.52
C LEU A 266 8.38 -6.64 -0.51
N LEU A 267 8.56 -7.97 -0.49
CA LEU A 267 9.87 -8.60 -0.65
C LEU A 267 10.43 -8.42 -2.08
N TRP A 268 9.59 -8.40 -3.11
CA TRP A 268 10.01 -8.14 -4.50
C TRP A 268 10.46 -6.69 -4.74
N ILE A 269 10.05 -5.75 -3.88
CA ILE A 269 10.46 -4.34 -3.95
C ILE A 269 11.79 -4.10 -3.21
N GLN A 270 12.34 -5.11 -2.52
CA GLN A 270 13.65 -4.99 -1.90
C GLN A 270 14.77 -5.00 -2.96
N PRO A 271 15.81 -4.15 -2.82
CA PRO A 271 16.91 -4.10 -3.78
C PRO A 271 17.57 -5.48 -3.93
N PRO A 272 18.04 -5.84 -5.14
CA PRO A 272 18.59 -7.15 -5.44
C PRO A 272 19.91 -7.35 -4.66
N GLY A 273 19.78 -7.89 -3.46
CA GLY A 273 20.89 -8.23 -2.56
C GLY A 273 20.53 -9.31 -1.55
N GLY A 274 19.36 -9.93 -1.68
CA GLY A 274 18.95 -11.10 -0.92
C GLY A 274 18.31 -12.09 -1.87
N THR A 275 19.04 -13.13 -2.26
CA THR A 275 18.48 -14.31 -2.90
C THR A 275 17.28 -14.79 -2.08
N LEU A 276 16.09 -14.80 -2.67
CA LEU A 276 14.98 -15.59 -2.12
C LEU A 276 15.46 -17.05 -2.04
N PRO A 277 15.31 -17.74 -0.89
CA PRO A 277 15.48 -19.17 -0.87
C PRO A 277 14.38 -19.76 -1.76
N VAL A 278 14.78 -20.43 -2.84
CA VAL A 278 13.91 -21.16 -3.77
C VAL A 278 13.13 -22.30 -3.05
N SER A 279 13.34 -22.50 -1.75
CA SER A 279 12.79 -23.58 -0.93
C SER A 279 11.49 -23.26 -0.17
N SER A 280 10.94 -22.04 -0.20
CA SER A 280 9.68 -21.74 0.50
C SER A 280 8.40 -22.07 -0.28
N LEU A 281 8.52 -22.56 -1.53
CA LEU A 281 7.39 -23.06 -2.34
C LEU A 281 7.37 -24.59 -2.49
N SER A 282 8.19 -25.31 -1.72
CA SER A 282 8.19 -26.77 -1.69
C SER A 282 7.68 -27.31 -0.36
N GLY A 283 6.39 -27.67 -0.36
CA GLY A 283 5.85 -28.85 0.34
C GLY A 283 5.02 -28.62 1.61
N PRO A 284 4.16 -29.59 1.98
CA PRO A 284 3.95 -30.91 1.35
C PRO A 284 2.88 -30.93 0.24
#